data_AF-A0A0D6AB80-F1
#
_entry.id   AF-A0A0D6AB80-F1
#
_cell.length_a   1.000
_cell.length_b   1.000
_cell.length_c   1.000
_cell.angle_alpha   90.00
_cell.angle_beta   90.00
_cell.angle_gamma   90.00
#
_symmetry.space_group_name_H-M   'P 1'
#
loop_
_entity.id
_entity.type
_entity.pdbx_description
1 polymer ?
#
loop_
_entity_poly.entity_id
_entity_poly.type
_entity_poly.pdbx_seq_one_letter_code
_entity_poly.pdbx_strand_id
1 'polypeptide(L)'
;MKQKILCLTAINLISFTFPVNALNESLSETGIDVLRLQQAPYNLQGRKISIGQVEIGRPKKFALDKLNPLHKKLPIARLFYRNEPAQPNTNIDNHAMMVASIMISNHKGLRGIAPSAKLYSGAVGSLKSAGQPEECLTTQNIALQNSGNVRAINLSFGESLARDDRETPQLDGNALLTQCLDWSARVHNVVYVVAGNQGRGGIPIPTDNYNGITTAYSMRKDGFFSKVDFANLSLSPMGIGKALIRQEINVGARRSVTLLAPGNKINVYNVDGIVEQVTGSSFAAPHITGSIALLLEAGNNFLQQNPTSWTKDYQNHEVIKAILLNSADKLKDNGDGNLLGMTRNVFTQNNKTWLESDAYLNPEIPLDMQMGTGHLNTMRAYKQLKSGQYNYKEKVSNIGWNYSKIEIKDSHDYMIQKPLKANSYISITLTWDRLVELNDQNNNQEYDIGENFINKGLNNLDLELISNNNGEKIICSSVSKVDSVEHIFCPISETGEYKIRVKFTNQVHQGIQSYGLAWQSQVGL
;
A
#
# COMPACT_ATOMS: atom_id res chain seq x y z
N MET A 1 -82.90 -16.10 14.23
CA MET A 1 -82.65 -16.85 12.98
C MET A 1 -81.57 -16.08 12.22
N LYS A 2 -80.42 -16.72 11.95
CA LYS A 2 -79.29 -16.42 11.01
C LYS A 2 -79.13 -14.94 10.54
N GLN A 3 -77.99 -14.26 10.63
CA GLN A 3 -76.64 -14.65 10.21
C GLN A 3 -75.66 -13.54 10.64
N LYS A 4 -74.54 -13.88 11.30
CA LYS A 4 -73.45 -12.94 11.61
C LYS A 4 -72.56 -12.77 10.37
N ILE A 5 -72.38 -11.55 9.89
CA ILE A 5 -71.35 -11.20 8.89
C ILE A 5 -70.12 -10.72 9.66
N LEU A 6 -69.04 -11.48 9.54
CA LEU A 6 -67.72 -11.18 10.07
C LEU A 6 -66.91 -10.55 8.93
N CYS A 7 -66.61 -9.26 9.01
CA CYS A 7 -65.65 -8.60 8.10
C CYS A 7 -64.22 -8.97 8.50
N LEU A 8 -63.57 -9.83 7.71
CA LEU A 8 -62.11 -9.96 7.71
C LEU A 8 -61.51 -8.83 6.87
N THR A 9 -60.73 -7.96 7.51
CA THR A 9 -59.82 -7.04 6.83
C THR A 9 -58.49 -7.74 6.59
N ALA A 10 -58.16 -7.98 5.32
CA ALA A 10 -56.87 -8.51 4.90
C ALA A 10 -55.82 -7.39 4.92
N ILE A 11 -54.80 -7.51 5.78
CA ILE A 11 -53.60 -6.67 5.77
C ILE A 11 -52.63 -7.28 4.76
N ASN A 12 -52.50 -6.65 3.59
CA ASN A 12 -51.44 -6.95 2.64
C ASN A 12 -50.10 -6.40 3.16
N LEU A 13 -49.28 -7.29 3.71
CA LEU A 13 -47.85 -7.04 3.96
C LEU A 13 -47.11 -7.08 2.61
N ILE A 14 -46.91 -5.91 2.01
CA ILE A 14 -45.99 -5.75 0.88
C ILE A 14 -44.58 -5.78 1.44
N SER A 15 -43.95 -6.94 1.37
CA SER A 15 -42.52 -7.11 1.61
C SER A 15 -41.75 -6.41 0.50
N PHE A 16 -41.27 -5.19 0.75
CA PHE A 16 -40.27 -4.55 -0.10
C PHE A 16 -38.95 -5.31 0.06
N THR A 17 -38.74 -6.34 -0.75
CA THR A 17 -37.41 -6.88 -1.01
C THR A 17 -36.65 -5.83 -1.82
N PHE A 18 -35.87 -4.98 -1.14
CA PHE A 18 -34.86 -4.20 -1.84
C PHE A 18 -33.92 -5.19 -2.53
N PRO A 19 -33.69 -5.09 -3.85
CA PRO A 19 -32.59 -5.81 -4.45
C PRO A 19 -31.34 -5.34 -3.75
N VAL A 20 -30.69 -6.25 -3.02
CA VAL A 20 -29.32 -6.06 -2.54
C VAL A 20 -28.47 -6.07 -3.80
N ASN A 21 -28.40 -4.91 -4.47
CA ASN A 21 -27.34 -4.65 -5.43
C ASN A 21 -26.06 -4.95 -4.67
N ALA A 22 -25.34 -5.99 -5.11
CA ALA A 22 -24.06 -6.36 -4.53
C ALA A 22 -23.16 -5.11 -4.55
N LEU A 23 -23.10 -4.40 -3.41
CA LEU A 23 -22.16 -3.32 -3.20
C LEU A 23 -20.77 -3.89 -3.47
N ASN A 24 -19.85 -3.05 -3.92
CA ASN A 24 -18.46 -3.45 -4.15
C ASN A 24 -17.85 -3.91 -2.81
N GLU A 25 -17.98 -5.20 -2.49
CA GLU A 25 -17.61 -5.78 -1.20
C GLU A 25 -16.13 -5.57 -0.89
N SER A 26 -15.29 -5.50 -1.93
CA SER A 26 -13.87 -5.18 -1.78
C SER A 26 -13.61 -3.80 -1.14
N LEU A 27 -14.58 -2.88 -1.21
CA LEU A 27 -14.51 -1.55 -0.59
C LEU A 27 -15.19 -1.47 0.77
N SER A 28 -16.02 -2.46 1.12
CA SER A 28 -16.74 -2.53 2.39
C SER A 28 -15.83 -2.99 3.53
N GLU A 29 -16.39 -3.12 4.74
CA GLU A 29 -15.73 -3.69 5.91
C GLU A 29 -15.23 -5.13 5.71
N THR A 30 -15.80 -5.87 4.73
CA THR A 30 -15.29 -7.20 4.35
C THR A 30 -14.05 -7.14 3.46
N GLY A 31 -13.77 -5.96 2.89
CA GLY A 31 -12.68 -5.62 1.98
C GLY A 31 -11.70 -4.62 2.59
N ILE A 32 -11.70 -3.34 2.23
CA ILE A 32 -10.72 -2.36 2.76
C ILE A 32 -11.33 -1.26 3.65
N ASP A 33 -12.62 -1.35 3.98
CA ASP A 33 -13.38 -0.41 4.82
C ASP A 33 -13.29 1.06 4.34
N VAL A 34 -13.33 1.25 3.02
CA VAL A 34 -13.32 2.57 2.37
C VAL A 34 -14.71 3.19 2.30
N LEU A 35 -15.76 2.38 2.18
CA LEU A 35 -17.13 2.90 2.06
C LEU A 35 -17.50 3.80 3.25
N ARG A 36 -17.03 3.49 4.46
CA ARG A 36 -17.23 4.33 5.64
C ARG A 36 -16.59 5.71 5.47
N LEU A 37 -15.39 5.79 4.89
CA LEU A 37 -14.70 7.05 4.62
C LEU A 37 -15.35 7.87 3.51
N GLN A 38 -15.97 7.20 2.52
CA GLN A 38 -16.69 7.88 1.44
C GLN A 38 -18.04 8.47 1.85
N GLN A 39 -18.58 8.04 2.99
CA GLN A 39 -19.86 8.47 3.52
C GLN A 39 -19.71 9.52 4.62
N ALA A 40 -20.81 10.18 4.99
CA ALA A 40 -20.83 11.07 6.15
C ALA A 40 -20.42 10.32 7.43
N PRO A 41 -19.71 10.96 8.38
CA PRO A 41 -19.32 12.38 8.39
C PRO A 41 -18.01 12.68 7.64
N TYR A 42 -17.30 11.67 7.13
CA TYR A 42 -15.95 11.83 6.56
C TYR A 42 -15.97 12.40 5.14
N ASN A 43 -16.84 11.85 4.29
CA ASN A 43 -17.06 12.27 2.90
C ASN A 43 -15.77 12.34 2.06
N LEU A 44 -14.75 11.53 2.33
CA LEU A 44 -13.49 11.52 1.60
C LEU A 44 -13.68 10.86 0.23
N GLN A 45 -13.21 11.51 -0.83
CA GLN A 45 -13.38 11.06 -2.21
C GLN A 45 -12.10 11.16 -3.04
N GLY A 46 -10.97 11.57 -2.45
CA GLY A 46 -9.70 11.84 -3.12
C GLY A 46 -9.60 13.25 -3.71
N ARG A 47 -10.42 14.21 -3.26
CA ARG A 47 -10.49 15.54 -3.87
C ARG A 47 -9.14 16.26 -3.79
N LYS A 48 -8.76 16.90 -4.90
CA LYS A 48 -7.50 17.65 -5.05
C LYS A 48 -6.23 16.81 -4.87
N ILE A 49 -6.35 15.48 -4.87
CA ILE A 49 -5.19 14.58 -4.86
C ILE A 49 -4.94 14.08 -6.28
N SER A 50 -3.68 14.09 -6.68
CA SER A 50 -3.22 13.53 -7.94
C SER A 50 -2.55 12.19 -7.68
N ILE A 51 -3.00 11.17 -8.39
CA ILE A 51 -2.42 9.82 -8.39
C ILE A 51 -2.04 9.44 -9.82
N GLY A 52 -1.12 8.49 -9.92
CA GLY A 52 -0.60 8.00 -11.18
C GLY A 52 -0.95 6.54 -11.44
N GLN A 53 -0.91 6.18 -12.71
CA GLN A 53 -0.97 4.80 -13.18
C GLN A 53 -0.01 4.65 -14.36
N VAL A 54 0.89 3.67 -14.26
CA VAL A 54 1.74 3.28 -15.40
C VAL A 54 1.38 1.84 -15.73
N GLU A 55 1.10 1.58 -17.00
CA GLU A 55 0.77 0.26 -17.53
C GLU A 55 1.37 0.08 -18.92
N ILE A 56 1.28 -1.13 -19.46
CA ILE A 56 1.65 -1.44 -20.86
C ILE A 56 0.87 -0.55 -21.83
N GLY A 57 -0.43 -0.39 -21.60
CA GLY A 57 -1.28 0.56 -22.32
C GLY A 57 -1.85 1.65 -21.42
N ARG A 58 -2.92 2.31 -21.88
CA ARG A 58 -3.61 3.38 -21.14
C ARG A 58 -5.12 3.16 -21.12
N PRO A 59 -5.84 3.69 -20.11
CA PRO A 59 -7.29 3.73 -20.14
C PRO A 59 -7.80 4.67 -21.26
N LYS A 60 -9.08 4.55 -21.60
CA LYS A 60 -9.75 5.52 -22.50
C LYS A 60 -10.14 6.79 -21.73
N LYS A 61 -10.06 7.97 -22.35
CA LYS A 61 -10.48 9.26 -21.77
C LYS A 61 -11.48 10.02 -22.64
N PHE A 62 -12.56 10.50 -22.03
CA PHE A 62 -13.60 11.27 -22.72
C PHE A 62 -13.02 12.53 -23.36
N ALA A 63 -13.54 12.90 -24.54
CA ALA A 63 -13.04 13.96 -25.41
C ALA A 63 -11.66 13.71 -26.07
N LEU A 64 -10.99 12.58 -25.76
CA LEU A 64 -9.81 12.12 -26.51
C LEU A 64 -10.13 10.88 -27.35
N ASP A 65 -10.82 9.90 -26.77
CA ASP A 65 -11.10 8.61 -27.42
C ASP A 65 -12.59 8.42 -27.78
N LYS A 66 -12.88 7.51 -28.71
CA LYS A 66 -14.23 7.00 -28.93
C LYS A 66 -14.65 6.15 -27.74
N LEU A 67 -15.71 6.58 -27.05
CA LEU A 67 -16.00 6.12 -25.69
C LEU A 67 -17.47 5.82 -25.43
N ASN A 68 -17.71 4.73 -24.69
CA ASN A 68 -19.00 4.45 -24.09
C ASN A 68 -19.35 5.55 -23.05
N PRO A 69 -20.59 6.06 -22.99
CA PRO A 69 -21.03 7.02 -21.98
C PRO A 69 -20.71 6.66 -20.52
N LEU A 70 -20.64 5.37 -20.17
CA LEU A 70 -20.29 4.90 -18.83
C LEU A 70 -18.90 5.37 -18.37
N HIS A 71 -17.97 5.48 -19.32
CA HIS A 71 -16.58 5.89 -19.08
C HIS A 71 -16.39 7.41 -18.97
N LYS A 72 -17.45 8.21 -19.20
CA LYS A 72 -17.43 9.65 -18.89
C LYS A 72 -17.23 9.93 -17.39
N LYS A 73 -17.40 8.93 -16.53
CA LYS A 73 -17.32 9.06 -15.07
C LYS A 73 -15.96 8.69 -14.48
N LEU A 74 -14.90 8.64 -15.29
CA LEU A 74 -13.52 8.50 -14.81
C LEU A 74 -12.83 9.88 -14.83
N PRO A 75 -12.42 10.45 -13.68
CA PRO A 75 -11.71 11.73 -13.59
C PRO A 75 -10.23 11.63 -14.01
N ILE A 76 -9.99 11.21 -15.26
CA ILE A 76 -8.65 11.17 -15.86
C ILE A 76 -8.21 12.59 -16.21
N ALA A 77 -7.18 13.09 -15.54
CA ALA A 77 -6.63 14.42 -15.77
C ALA A 77 -5.86 14.47 -17.10
N ARG A 78 -4.90 13.56 -17.30
CA ARG A 78 -4.08 13.51 -18.52
C ARG A 78 -3.60 12.10 -18.81
N LEU A 79 -3.40 11.83 -20.11
CA LEU A 79 -2.90 10.56 -20.62
C LEU A 79 -1.62 10.78 -21.40
N PHE A 80 -0.72 9.81 -21.30
CA PHE A 80 0.60 9.85 -21.93
C PHE A 80 0.90 8.55 -22.66
N TYR A 81 1.75 8.65 -23.67
CA TYR A 81 2.54 7.54 -24.18
C TYR A 81 3.99 7.88 -23.85
N ARG A 82 4.56 7.16 -22.89
CA ARG A 82 5.86 7.48 -22.29
C ARG A 82 5.87 8.90 -21.72
N ASN A 83 6.76 9.76 -22.21
CA ASN A 83 6.87 11.17 -21.83
C ASN A 83 6.03 12.12 -22.71
N GLU A 84 5.35 11.62 -23.75
CA GLU A 84 4.58 12.44 -24.68
C GLU A 84 3.06 12.37 -24.42
N PRO A 85 2.28 13.42 -24.76
CA PRO A 85 0.83 13.36 -24.70
C PRO A 85 0.28 12.18 -25.51
N ALA A 86 -0.68 11.46 -24.94
CA ALA A 86 -1.30 10.33 -25.62
C ALA A 86 -2.06 10.78 -26.88
N GLN A 87 -1.88 10.02 -27.97
CA GLN A 87 -2.64 10.23 -29.20
C GLN A 87 -4.04 9.62 -29.10
N PRO A 88 -5.05 10.19 -29.80
CA PRO A 88 -6.40 9.65 -29.83
C PRO A 88 -6.46 8.19 -30.29
N ASN A 89 -7.21 7.36 -29.58
CA ASN A 89 -7.52 5.97 -29.92
C ASN A 89 -6.31 5.03 -30.09
N THR A 90 -5.14 5.36 -29.53
CA THR A 90 -3.92 4.54 -29.59
C THR A 90 -3.51 4.03 -28.22
N ASN A 91 -2.85 2.87 -28.18
CA ASN A 91 -2.34 2.23 -26.96
C ASN A 91 -3.41 2.04 -25.87
N ILE A 92 -4.69 1.97 -26.27
CA ILE A 92 -5.78 1.67 -25.35
C ILE A 92 -5.66 0.22 -24.92
N ASP A 93 -5.70 0.00 -23.62
CA ASP A 93 -5.62 -1.32 -23.04
C ASP A 93 -6.77 -1.59 -22.08
N ASN A 94 -7.29 -2.83 -22.12
CA ASN A 94 -8.41 -3.24 -21.29
C ASN A 94 -8.02 -3.33 -19.82
N HIS A 95 -6.84 -3.89 -19.55
CA HIS A 95 -6.36 -4.05 -18.20
C HIS A 95 -6.13 -2.69 -17.53
N ALA A 96 -5.46 -1.76 -18.20
CA ALA A 96 -5.28 -0.38 -17.75
C ALA A 96 -6.59 0.33 -17.43
N MET A 97 -7.65 0.11 -18.21
CA MET A 97 -8.99 0.64 -17.90
C MET A 97 -9.57 0.05 -16.62
N MET A 98 -9.50 -1.27 -16.47
CA MET A 98 -10.03 -1.97 -15.29
C MET A 98 -9.32 -1.52 -14.02
N VAL A 99 -7.98 -1.40 -14.05
CA VAL A 99 -7.16 -0.87 -12.95
C VAL A 99 -7.56 0.57 -12.59
N ALA A 100 -7.67 1.45 -13.59
CA ALA A 100 -8.11 2.84 -13.38
C ALA A 100 -9.51 2.89 -12.74
N SER A 101 -10.41 1.98 -13.14
CA SER A 101 -11.78 1.94 -12.62
C SER A 101 -11.85 1.66 -11.11
N ILE A 102 -10.97 0.79 -10.60
CA ILE A 102 -10.87 0.50 -9.15
C ILE A 102 -10.44 1.75 -8.38
N MET A 103 -9.50 2.52 -8.92
CA MET A 103 -9.00 3.72 -8.25
C MET A 103 -10.01 4.87 -8.28
N ILE A 104 -10.54 5.21 -9.46
CA ILE A 104 -11.18 6.53 -9.67
C ILE A 104 -12.60 6.49 -10.26
N SER A 105 -13.23 5.33 -10.46
CA SER A 105 -14.59 5.30 -11.00
C SER A 105 -15.57 6.11 -10.14
N ASN A 106 -16.21 7.13 -10.73
CA ASN A 106 -17.30 7.86 -10.09
C ASN A 106 -18.68 7.31 -10.49
N HIS A 107 -18.74 6.10 -11.05
CA HIS A 107 -19.99 5.44 -11.36
C HIS A 107 -20.67 4.92 -10.08
N LYS A 108 -21.99 5.11 -9.92
CA LYS A 108 -22.71 4.69 -8.71
C LYS A 108 -22.74 3.16 -8.53
N GLY A 109 -22.77 2.41 -9.63
CA GLY A 109 -22.88 0.94 -9.62
C GLY A 109 -21.57 0.22 -9.25
N LEU A 110 -20.43 0.73 -9.73
CA LEU A 110 -19.09 0.30 -9.30
C LEU A 110 -18.25 1.55 -9.09
N ARG A 111 -18.37 2.10 -7.89
CA ARG A 111 -17.56 3.24 -7.46
C ARG A 111 -16.16 2.75 -7.13
N GLY A 112 -15.16 3.52 -7.54
CA GLY A 112 -13.76 3.33 -7.17
C GLY A 112 -13.47 3.89 -5.79
N ILE A 113 -12.22 3.80 -5.36
CA ILE A 113 -11.82 4.14 -3.99
C ILE A 113 -11.71 5.63 -3.77
N ALA A 114 -11.13 6.34 -4.72
CA ALA A 114 -10.94 7.78 -4.70
C ALA A 114 -11.61 8.39 -5.94
N PRO A 115 -12.96 8.38 -6.01
CA PRO A 115 -13.72 8.75 -7.21
C PRO A 115 -13.58 10.21 -7.66
N SER A 116 -12.93 11.06 -6.87
CA SER A 116 -12.62 12.46 -7.16
C SER A 116 -11.12 12.75 -7.22
N ALA A 117 -10.25 11.73 -7.11
CA ALA A 117 -8.83 11.90 -7.38
C ALA A 117 -8.58 12.11 -8.87
N LYS A 118 -7.54 12.89 -9.18
CA LYS A 118 -7.10 13.16 -10.55
C LYS A 118 -6.11 12.07 -10.96
N LEU A 119 -6.46 11.26 -11.96
CA LEU A 119 -5.55 10.25 -12.48
C LEU A 119 -4.70 10.81 -13.63
N TYR A 120 -3.39 10.67 -13.51
CA TYR A 120 -2.42 10.81 -14.59
C TYR A 120 -1.99 9.41 -15.01
N SER A 121 -2.16 9.04 -16.28
CA SER A 121 -1.83 7.67 -16.71
C SER A 121 -0.94 7.64 -17.94
N GLY A 122 0.10 6.82 -17.89
CA GLY A 122 1.09 6.65 -18.95
C GLY A 122 1.09 5.21 -19.47
N ALA A 123 1.02 5.08 -20.79
CA ALA A 123 1.30 3.82 -21.48
C ALA A 123 2.79 3.72 -21.77
N VAL A 124 3.41 2.61 -21.38
CA VAL A 124 4.81 2.29 -21.72
C VAL A 124 4.93 1.89 -23.20
N GLY A 125 3.94 1.16 -23.71
CA GLY A 125 3.92 0.59 -25.06
C GLY A 125 4.01 -0.94 -25.04
N SER A 126 4.37 -1.52 -26.18
CA SER A 126 4.45 -2.97 -26.34
C SER A 126 5.63 -3.57 -25.57
N LEU A 127 5.37 -4.62 -24.78
CA LEU A 127 6.41 -5.46 -24.14
C LEU A 127 7.39 -6.10 -25.13
N LYS A 128 7.11 -6.09 -26.44
CA LYS A 128 8.10 -6.56 -27.43
C LYS A 128 9.19 -5.53 -27.74
N SER A 129 8.90 -4.25 -27.51
CA SER A 129 9.72 -3.13 -28.00
C SER A 129 10.04 -2.08 -26.93
N ALA A 130 9.44 -2.18 -25.75
CA ALA A 130 9.71 -1.33 -24.61
C ALA A 130 10.23 -2.20 -23.48
N GLY A 131 11.24 -1.75 -22.76
CA GLY A 131 11.76 -2.42 -21.57
C GLY A 131 11.96 -1.44 -20.42
N GLN A 132 12.82 -1.81 -19.48
CA GLN A 132 13.08 -1.04 -18.27
C GLN A 132 13.36 0.46 -18.51
N PRO A 133 14.12 0.88 -19.56
CA PRO A 133 14.34 2.30 -19.83
C PRO A 133 13.05 3.07 -20.10
N GLU A 134 12.16 2.56 -20.96
CA GLU A 134 10.88 3.21 -21.24
C GLU A 134 9.91 3.15 -20.07
N GLU A 135 9.96 2.08 -19.29
CA GLU A 135 9.18 1.94 -18.06
C GLU A 135 9.59 3.02 -17.05
N CYS A 136 10.90 3.24 -16.87
CA CYS A 136 11.41 4.31 -16.01
C CYS A 136 11.04 5.71 -16.52
N LEU A 137 11.26 5.99 -17.82
CA LEU A 137 10.90 7.27 -18.45
C LEU A 137 9.40 7.58 -18.28
N THR A 138 8.54 6.59 -18.51
CA THR A 138 7.09 6.73 -18.34
C THR A 138 6.75 7.00 -16.87
N THR A 139 7.40 6.27 -15.96
CA THR A 139 7.15 6.37 -14.52
C THR A 139 7.55 7.74 -13.96
N GLN A 140 8.75 8.23 -14.29
CA GLN A 140 9.18 9.57 -13.96
C GLN A 140 8.23 10.62 -14.54
N ASN A 141 7.87 10.52 -15.82
CA ASN A 141 6.97 11.48 -16.43
C ASN A 141 5.65 11.59 -15.65
N ILE A 142 5.09 10.46 -15.19
CA ILE A 142 3.89 10.46 -14.34
C ILE A 142 4.17 11.11 -12.97
N ALA A 143 5.30 10.84 -12.33
CA ALA A 143 5.67 11.46 -11.06
C ALA A 143 5.80 13.00 -11.15
N LEU A 144 6.33 13.49 -12.27
CA LEU A 144 6.50 14.93 -12.54
C LEU A 144 5.18 15.65 -12.86
N GLN A 145 4.10 14.92 -13.13
CA GLN A 145 2.83 15.55 -13.45
C GLN A 145 2.26 16.36 -12.28
N ASN A 146 1.39 17.32 -12.64
CA ASN A 146 0.79 18.23 -11.68
C ASN A 146 1.86 18.99 -10.86
N SER A 147 2.95 19.40 -11.53
CA SER A 147 4.09 20.10 -10.90
C SER A 147 4.77 19.27 -9.80
N GLY A 148 5.06 18.00 -10.08
CA GLY A 148 5.68 17.08 -9.12
C GLY A 148 4.77 16.73 -7.93
N ASN A 149 3.45 16.83 -8.11
CA ASN A 149 2.47 16.65 -7.03
C ASN A 149 1.54 15.47 -7.25
N VAL A 150 1.97 14.48 -8.04
CA VAL A 150 1.45 13.10 -7.95
C VAL A 150 2.02 12.47 -6.67
N ARG A 151 1.19 11.74 -5.91
CA ARG A 151 1.59 11.25 -4.57
C ARG A 151 1.64 9.73 -4.41
N ALA A 152 0.97 9.02 -5.30
CA ALA A 152 1.05 7.57 -5.38
C ALA A 152 0.90 7.15 -6.83
N ILE A 153 1.66 6.15 -7.26
CA ILE A 153 1.63 5.62 -8.62
C ILE A 153 1.43 4.11 -8.56
N ASN A 154 0.38 3.64 -9.23
CA ASN A 154 0.10 2.22 -9.41
C ASN A 154 0.88 1.66 -10.61
N LEU A 155 1.57 0.55 -10.41
CA LEU A 155 2.20 -0.26 -11.46
C LEU A 155 1.59 -1.66 -11.39
N SER A 156 0.71 -2.00 -12.33
CA SER A 156 0.11 -3.34 -12.41
C SER A 156 0.62 -4.18 -13.59
N PHE A 157 1.88 -3.94 -13.93
CA PHE A 157 2.71 -4.66 -14.88
C PHE A 157 4.10 -4.93 -14.26
N GLY A 158 4.96 -5.62 -15.00
CA GLY A 158 6.36 -5.81 -14.65
C GLY A 158 7.16 -6.28 -15.87
N GLU A 159 8.43 -6.57 -15.64
CA GLU A 159 9.40 -6.99 -16.64
C GLU A 159 10.04 -8.34 -16.28
N SER A 160 10.34 -9.14 -17.30
CA SER A 160 10.96 -10.45 -17.13
C SER A 160 12.45 -10.34 -16.83
N LEU A 161 12.96 -11.18 -15.90
CA LEU A 161 14.42 -11.33 -15.73
C LEU A 161 15.13 -11.77 -17.01
N ALA A 162 14.44 -12.44 -17.94
CA ALA A 162 14.99 -12.84 -19.22
C ALA A 162 15.24 -11.66 -20.19
N ARG A 163 14.73 -10.46 -19.85
CA ARG A 163 14.87 -9.22 -20.61
C ARG A 163 15.70 -8.17 -19.87
N ASP A 164 16.32 -8.58 -18.76
CA ASP A 164 17.25 -7.75 -18.02
C ASP A 164 18.65 -7.93 -18.62
N ASP A 165 19.29 -6.83 -19.00
CA ASP A 165 20.56 -6.81 -19.73
C ASP A 165 21.78 -7.12 -18.84
N ARG A 166 21.59 -7.30 -17.52
CA ARG A 166 22.67 -7.68 -16.59
C ARG A 166 23.17 -9.09 -16.90
N GLU A 167 24.45 -9.36 -16.63
CA GLU A 167 25.07 -10.67 -16.87
C GLU A 167 24.41 -11.80 -16.05
N THR A 168 24.00 -11.50 -14.81
CA THR A 168 23.32 -12.45 -13.92
C THR A 168 22.02 -11.87 -13.35
N PRO A 169 20.95 -11.78 -14.15
CA PRO A 169 19.69 -11.17 -13.72
C PRO A 169 19.09 -11.87 -12.51
N GLN A 170 18.86 -11.09 -11.44
CA GLN A 170 18.27 -11.55 -10.19
C GLN A 170 17.44 -10.43 -9.56
N LEU A 171 16.56 -10.79 -8.62
CA LEU A 171 15.75 -9.86 -7.83
C LEU A 171 16.53 -9.36 -6.60
N ASP A 172 17.65 -8.71 -6.85
CA ASP A 172 18.61 -8.18 -5.88
C ASP A 172 18.43 -6.67 -5.64
N GLY A 173 17.42 -6.06 -6.25
CA GLY A 173 17.15 -4.63 -6.22
C GLY A 173 17.92 -3.81 -7.26
N ASN A 174 18.72 -4.42 -8.14
CA ASN A 174 19.63 -3.68 -9.03
C ASN A 174 19.16 -3.59 -10.49
N ALA A 175 18.00 -4.12 -10.84
CA ALA A 175 17.38 -3.85 -12.14
C ALA A 175 17.16 -2.34 -12.33
N LEU A 176 17.27 -1.85 -13.57
CA LEU A 176 17.13 -0.42 -13.91
C LEU A 176 15.79 0.13 -13.43
N LEU A 177 14.67 -0.57 -13.70
CA LEU A 177 13.36 -0.12 -13.26
C LEU A 177 13.27 -0.10 -11.72
N THR A 178 13.83 -1.09 -11.04
CA THR A 178 13.83 -1.14 -9.57
C THR A 178 14.61 0.02 -8.95
N GLN A 179 15.79 0.34 -9.49
CA GLN A 179 16.57 1.50 -9.06
C GLN A 179 15.88 2.82 -9.39
N CYS A 180 15.20 2.91 -10.53
CA CYS A 180 14.39 4.05 -10.93
C CYS A 180 13.26 4.32 -9.92
N LEU A 181 12.55 3.28 -9.47
CA LEU A 181 11.50 3.43 -8.47
C LEU A 181 12.06 3.94 -7.13
N ASP A 182 13.17 3.38 -6.66
CA ASP A 182 13.76 3.79 -5.38
C ASP A 182 14.33 5.21 -5.43
N TRP A 183 15.00 5.58 -6.51
CA TRP A 183 15.43 6.96 -6.76
C TRP A 183 14.24 7.91 -6.80
N SER A 184 13.23 7.59 -7.62
CA SER A 184 12.09 8.46 -7.82
C SER A 184 11.20 8.57 -6.58
N ALA A 185 11.09 7.54 -5.74
CA ALA A 185 10.29 7.60 -4.52
C ALA A 185 10.79 8.72 -3.62
N ARG A 186 12.12 8.80 -3.46
CA ARG A 186 12.82 9.82 -2.68
C ARG A 186 12.83 11.20 -3.35
N VAL A 187 13.14 11.26 -4.65
CA VAL A 187 13.30 12.53 -5.38
C VAL A 187 11.96 13.21 -5.66
N HIS A 188 10.93 12.44 -6.01
CA HIS A 188 9.60 12.98 -6.32
C HIS A 188 8.61 12.89 -5.15
N ASN A 189 9.00 12.28 -4.02
CA ASN A 189 8.16 12.04 -2.84
C ASN A 189 6.83 11.34 -3.22
N VAL A 190 6.96 10.13 -3.77
CA VAL A 190 5.86 9.33 -4.32
C VAL A 190 5.89 7.93 -3.74
N VAL A 191 4.71 7.42 -3.33
CA VAL A 191 4.56 6.00 -3.00
C VAL A 191 4.31 5.20 -4.28
N TYR A 192 5.28 4.38 -4.68
CA TYR A 192 5.08 3.37 -5.72
C TYR A 192 4.35 2.15 -5.17
N VAL A 193 3.27 1.73 -5.83
CA VAL A 193 2.51 0.53 -5.48
C VAL A 193 2.61 -0.44 -6.65
N VAL A 194 3.36 -1.52 -6.44
CA VAL A 194 3.71 -2.52 -7.44
C VAL A 194 2.87 -3.77 -7.21
N ALA A 195 2.28 -4.30 -8.28
CA ALA A 195 1.59 -5.58 -8.27
C ALA A 195 2.60 -6.74 -8.09
N GLY A 196 2.37 -7.62 -7.11
CA GLY A 196 3.25 -8.75 -6.81
C GLY A 196 3.11 -9.94 -7.78
N ASN A 197 4.05 -10.88 -7.69
CA ASN A 197 4.13 -12.03 -8.60
C ASN A 197 3.03 -13.07 -8.34
N GLN A 198 2.57 -13.71 -9.42
CA GLN A 198 1.48 -14.67 -9.36
C GLN A 198 1.50 -15.74 -10.45
N GLY A 199 0.68 -16.78 -10.28
CA GLY A 199 0.43 -17.83 -11.26
C GLY A 199 1.70 -18.60 -11.58
N ARG A 200 2.18 -18.48 -12.81
CA ARG A 200 3.44 -19.09 -13.26
C ARG A 200 4.63 -18.12 -13.22
N GLY A 201 4.41 -16.88 -12.78
CA GLY A 201 5.44 -15.84 -12.78
C GLY A 201 5.71 -15.30 -14.18
N GLY A 202 6.85 -14.64 -14.34
CA GLY A 202 7.42 -14.27 -15.63
C GLY A 202 7.75 -12.79 -15.80
N ILE A 203 7.28 -11.93 -14.88
CA ILE A 203 7.50 -10.47 -14.92
C ILE A 203 7.83 -9.88 -13.53
N PRO A 204 8.86 -10.40 -12.84
CA PRO A 204 9.05 -10.09 -11.42
C PRO A 204 9.71 -8.75 -11.12
N ILE A 205 10.30 -8.05 -12.10
CA ILE A 205 10.83 -6.71 -11.89
C ILE A 205 9.65 -5.72 -11.97
N PRO A 206 9.45 -4.78 -11.03
CA PRO A 206 10.35 -4.35 -9.95
C PRO A 206 9.83 -4.75 -8.56
N THR A 207 9.33 -5.97 -8.36
CA THR A 207 8.78 -6.41 -7.05
C THR A 207 9.83 -6.42 -5.92
N ASP A 208 11.10 -6.29 -6.31
CA ASP A 208 12.28 -6.21 -5.47
C ASP A 208 12.71 -4.76 -5.17
N ASN A 209 11.83 -3.76 -5.35
CA ASN A 209 12.04 -2.38 -4.87
C ASN A 209 12.14 -2.31 -3.34
N TYR A 210 12.77 -1.26 -2.82
CA TYR A 210 12.92 -1.01 -1.37
C TYR A 210 11.93 0.05 -0.88
N ASN A 211 11.76 1.13 -1.64
CA ASN A 211 11.11 2.35 -1.14
C ASN A 211 9.58 2.31 -1.39
N GLY A 212 9.11 1.48 -2.32
CA GLY A 212 7.70 1.28 -2.64
C GLY A 212 6.98 0.22 -1.77
N ILE A 213 5.80 -0.18 -2.23
CA ILE A 213 4.94 -1.22 -1.65
C ILE A 213 4.69 -2.26 -2.73
N THR A 214 5.13 -3.50 -2.49
CA THR A 214 4.77 -4.63 -3.35
C THR A 214 3.55 -5.35 -2.78
N THR A 215 2.55 -5.57 -3.63
CA THR A 215 1.19 -5.94 -3.23
C THR A 215 0.87 -7.38 -3.58
N ALA A 216 0.60 -8.21 -2.59
CA ALA A 216 -0.08 -9.48 -2.80
C ALA A 216 -1.60 -9.29 -2.81
N TYR A 217 -2.34 -10.28 -3.31
CA TYR A 217 -3.80 -10.23 -3.29
C TYR A 217 -4.47 -11.30 -2.44
N SER A 218 -5.54 -10.89 -1.78
CA SER A 218 -6.39 -11.75 -0.97
C SER A 218 -7.60 -12.26 -1.74
N MET A 219 -8.07 -13.42 -1.31
CA MET A 219 -9.35 -14.00 -1.63
C MET A 219 -10.28 -14.03 -0.42
N ARG A 220 -11.55 -14.29 -0.71
CA ARG A 220 -12.56 -14.43 0.33
C ARG A 220 -12.41 -15.75 1.08
N LYS A 221 -12.48 -15.68 2.40
CA LYS A 221 -12.73 -16.79 3.30
C LYS A 221 -13.82 -16.33 4.28
N ASP A 222 -14.88 -17.12 4.36
CA ASP A 222 -16.07 -16.83 5.18
C ASP A 222 -16.71 -15.46 4.90
N GLY A 223 -16.70 -15.03 3.64
CA GLY A 223 -17.26 -13.75 3.20
C GLY A 223 -16.33 -12.54 3.34
N PHE A 224 -15.14 -12.71 3.94
CA PHE A 224 -14.14 -11.63 4.13
C PHE A 224 -12.93 -11.84 3.24
N PHE A 225 -12.41 -10.78 2.64
CA PHE A 225 -11.08 -10.76 2.05
C PHE A 225 -10.04 -10.89 3.16
N SER A 226 -9.63 -12.13 3.42
CA SER A 226 -8.91 -12.51 4.64
C SER A 226 -7.88 -13.60 4.42
N LYS A 227 -7.82 -14.22 3.23
CA LYS A 227 -6.84 -15.27 2.93
C LYS A 227 -5.99 -14.88 1.73
N VAL A 228 -4.67 -15.03 1.82
CA VAL A 228 -3.77 -14.90 0.66
C VAL A 228 -4.21 -15.88 -0.42
N ASP A 229 -4.44 -15.39 -1.64
CA ASP A 229 -4.85 -16.24 -2.75
C ASP A 229 -3.74 -17.23 -3.12
N PHE A 230 -4.11 -18.46 -3.48
CA PHE A 230 -3.18 -19.55 -3.82
C PHE A 230 -2.31 -19.26 -5.04
N ALA A 231 -2.74 -18.36 -5.92
CA ALA A 231 -1.93 -17.99 -7.07
C ALA A 231 -0.87 -16.92 -6.76
N ASN A 232 -0.73 -16.38 -5.54
CA ASN A 232 0.43 -15.54 -5.22
C ASN A 232 1.73 -16.36 -5.18
N LEU A 233 2.80 -15.85 -5.78
CA LEU A 233 4.14 -16.47 -5.80
C LEU A 233 5.03 -15.90 -4.70
N SER A 234 4.61 -16.13 -3.47
CA SER A 234 5.19 -15.51 -2.28
C SER A 234 5.51 -16.55 -1.20
N LEU A 235 5.92 -17.75 -1.64
CA LEU A 235 6.27 -18.87 -0.77
C LEU A 235 7.74 -19.24 -0.93
N SER A 236 8.37 -19.68 0.17
CA SER A 236 9.71 -20.25 0.14
C SER A 236 9.74 -21.41 -0.86
N PRO A 237 10.71 -21.45 -1.78
CA PRO A 237 10.68 -22.36 -2.91
C PRO A 237 10.95 -23.79 -2.41
N MET A 238 9.90 -24.61 -2.36
CA MET A 238 9.95 -26.04 -2.00
C MET A 238 9.43 -26.90 -3.15
N GLY A 239 10.01 -28.09 -3.33
CA GLY A 239 9.52 -29.09 -4.30
C GLY A 239 9.89 -28.83 -5.77
N ILE A 240 9.11 -29.42 -6.69
CA ILE A 240 9.42 -29.55 -8.13
C ILE A 240 9.40 -28.18 -8.87
N GLY A 241 8.75 -27.15 -8.33
CA GLY A 241 8.71 -25.78 -8.88
C GLY A 241 9.78 -24.82 -8.34
N LYS A 242 10.75 -25.31 -7.55
CA LYS A 242 11.73 -24.50 -6.81
C LYS A 242 12.52 -23.52 -7.69
N ALA A 243 12.93 -23.95 -8.88
CA ALA A 243 13.74 -23.13 -9.78
C ALA A 243 12.96 -21.92 -10.34
N LEU A 244 11.69 -22.13 -10.72
CA LEU A 244 10.81 -21.06 -11.20
C LEU A 244 10.50 -20.06 -10.08
N ILE A 245 10.13 -20.53 -8.88
CA ILE A 245 9.82 -19.65 -7.75
C ILE A 245 11.05 -18.83 -7.31
N ARG A 246 12.25 -19.40 -7.39
CA ARG A 246 13.50 -18.66 -7.09
C ARG A 246 13.73 -17.45 -7.99
N GLN A 247 13.23 -17.47 -9.21
CA GLN A 247 13.32 -16.34 -10.13
C GLN A 247 12.25 -15.27 -9.86
N GLU A 248 11.28 -15.55 -9.00
CA GLU A 248 10.12 -14.70 -8.71
C GLU A 248 10.14 -14.12 -7.28
N ILE A 249 11.19 -14.41 -6.51
CA ILE A 249 11.37 -13.91 -5.13
C ILE A 249 12.71 -13.19 -4.97
N ASN A 250 12.75 -12.24 -4.05
CA ASN A 250 13.95 -11.46 -3.76
C ASN A 250 15.12 -12.35 -3.32
N VAL A 251 16.33 -11.94 -3.68
CA VAL A 251 17.56 -12.60 -3.22
C VAL A 251 17.75 -12.38 -1.71
N GLY A 252 18.18 -13.43 -1.01
CA GLY A 252 18.50 -13.38 0.40
C GLY A 252 17.27 -13.45 1.32
N ALA A 253 17.35 -12.75 2.46
CA ALA A 253 16.30 -12.79 3.49
C ALA A 253 15.15 -11.79 3.24
N ARG A 254 15.35 -10.80 2.37
CA ARG A 254 14.38 -9.73 2.12
C ARG A 254 13.06 -10.29 1.59
N ARG A 255 11.92 -9.78 2.07
CA ARG A 255 10.61 -10.17 1.54
C ARG A 255 10.18 -9.24 0.41
N SER A 256 9.52 -9.80 -0.60
CA SER A 256 8.95 -9.00 -1.68
C SER A 256 7.63 -8.39 -1.22
N VAL A 257 6.67 -9.20 -0.75
CA VAL A 257 5.35 -8.72 -0.34
C VAL A 257 5.43 -7.81 0.88
N THR A 258 4.86 -6.61 0.75
CA THR A 258 4.79 -5.62 1.83
C THR A 258 3.38 -5.53 2.44
N LEU A 259 2.34 -5.62 1.60
CA LEU A 259 0.94 -5.47 2.02
C LEU A 259 0.00 -6.32 1.16
N LEU A 260 -1.09 -6.79 1.77
CA LEU A 260 -2.14 -7.58 1.12
C LEU A 260 -3.39 -6.70 0.87
N ALA A 261 -4.03 -6.83 -0.29
CA ALA A 261 -5.31 -6.16 -0.58
C ALA A 261 -6.25 -7.06 -1.41
N PRO A 262 -7.55 -6.74 -1.53
CA PRO A 262 -8.49 -7.56 -2.30
C PRO A 262 -8.11 -7.63 -3.77
N GLY A 263 -7.96 -8.84 -4.32
CA GLY A 263 -7.71 -8.98 -5.75
C GLY A 263 -8.27 -10.26 -6.36
N ASN A 264 -9.06 -11.05 -5.63
CA ASN A 264 -9.80 -12.19 -6.19
C ASN A 264 -11.25 -11.79 -6.49
N LYS A 265 -11.72 -12.08 -7.71
CA LYS A 265 -13.11 -11.90 -8.12
C LYS A 265 -13.65 -10.48 -7.89
N ILE A 266 -12.86 -9.49 -8.28
CA ILE A 266 -13.21 -8.07 -8.19
C ILE A 266 -14.07 -7.68 -9.39
N ASN A 267 -15.20 -7.00 -9.16
CA ASN A 267 -16.04 -6.49 -10.23
C ASN A 267 -15.51 -5.14 -10.71
N VAL A 268 -15.23 -5.01 -12.00
CA VAL A 268 -14.64 -3.83 -12.64
C VAL A 268 -15.35 -3.51 -13.95
N TYR A 269 -15.20 -2.28 -14.46
CA TYR A 269 -15.63 -1.96 -15.83
C TYR A 269 -14.48 -2.18 -16.81
N ASN A 270 -14.73 -2.96 -17.86
CA ASN A 270 -13.82 -3.12 -18.99
C ASN A 270 -13.88 -1.90 -19.94
N VAL A 271 -13.07 -1.86 -21.00
CA VAL A 271 -13.03 -0.73 -21.98
C VAL A 271 -14.32 -0.46 -22.73
N ASP A 272 -15.25 -1.40 -22.73
CA ASP A 272 -16.57 -1.29 -23.37
C ASP A 272 -17.67 -0.91 -22.37
N GLY A 273 -17.34 -0.84 -21.07
CA GLY A 273 -18.25 -0.46 -19.99
C GLY A 273 -19.04 -1.66 -19.45
N ILE A 274 -18.64 -2.87 -19.80
CA ILE A 274 -19.24 -4.12 -19.30
C ILE A 274 -18.58 -4.45 -17.96
N VAL A 275 -19.40 -4.92 -17.01
CA VAL A 275 -18.89 -5.41 -15.73
C VAL A 275 -18.25 -6.77 -15.94
N GLU A 276 -16.97 -6.88 -15.59
CA GLU A 276 -16.22 -8.13 -15.59
C GLU A 276 -15.73 -8.46 -14.18
N GLN A 277 -15.56 -9.75 -13.93
CA GLN A 277 -14.98 -10.25 -12.69
C GLN A 277 -13.53 -10.63 -12.95
N VAL A 278 -12.60 -9.99 -12.25
CA VAL A 278 -11.16 -10.13 -12.47
C VAL A 278 -10.43 -10.61 -11.22
N THR A 279 -9.28 -11.26 -11.43
CA THR A 279 -8.42 -11.77 -10.35
C THR A 279 -6.95 -11.47 -10.63
N GLY A 280 -6.19 -11.02 -9.62
CA GLY A 280 -4.74 -10.80 -9.69
C GLY A 280 -4.26 -9.67 -8.78
N SER A 281 -2.94 -9.61 -8.55
CA SER A 281 -2.30 -8.53 -7.80
C SER A 281 -2.46 -7.17 -8.51
N SER A 282 -2.58 -7.17 -9.84
CA SER A 282 -2.93 -6.01 -10.65
C SER A 282 -4.25 -5.35 -10.23
N PHE A 283 -5.16 -6.09 -9.60
CA PHE A 283 -6.43 -5.58 -9.12
C PHE A 283 -6.44 -5.33 -7.61
N ALA A 284 -5.36 -5.68 -6.90
CA ALA A 284 -5.16 -5.39 -5.48
C ALA A 284 -4.30 -4.14 -5.26
N ALA A 285 -3.25 -3.94 -6.05
CA ALA A 285 -2.42 -2.73 -6.06
C ALA A 285 -3.25 -1.43 -6.14
N PRO A 286 -4.24 -1.28 -7.05
CA PRO A 286 -5.05 -0.07 -7.12
C PRO A 286 -5.88 0.18 -5.86
N HIS A 287 -6.12 -0.84 -5.01
CA HIS A 287 -6.77 -0.62 -3.72
C HIS A 287 -5.95 0.23 -2.77
N ILE A 288 -4.64 0.02 -2.76
CA ILE A 288 -3.69 0.75 -1.95
C ILE A 288 -3.52 2.17 -2.51
N THR A 289 -3.28 2.32 -3.82
CA THR A 289 -3.10 3.63 -4.46
C THR A 289 -4.32 4.55 -4.26
N GLY A 290 -5.53 4.03 -4.44
CA GLY A 290 -6.75 4.78 -4.15
C GLY A 290 -6.88 5.15 -2.67
N SER A 291 -6.51 4.25 -1.76
CA SER A 291 -6.56 4.49 -0.32
C SER A 291 -5.61 5.62 0.11
N ILE A 292 -4.42 5.68 -0.47
CA ILE A 292 -3.46 6.78 -0.26
C ILE A 292 -4.10 8.12 -0.63
N ALA A 293 -4.86 8.19 -1.73
CA ALA A 293 -5.54 9.42 -2.11
C ALA A 293 -6.58 9.88 -1.07
N LEU A 294 -7.30 8.95 -0.43
CA LEU A 294 -8.23 9.30 0.66
C LEU A 294 -7.49 9.78 1.91
N LEU A 295 -6.38 9.13 2.28
CA LEU A 295 -5.56 9.53 3.42
C LEU A 295 -4.96 10.92 3.22
N LEU A 296 -4.48 11.24 2.01
CA LEU A 296 -3.93 12.55 1.71
C LEU A 296 -5.00 13.65 1.67
N GLU A 297 -6.22 13.35 1.22
CA GLU A 297 -7.35 14.27 1.39
C GLU A 297 -7.63 14.52 2.87
N ALA A 298 -7.65 13.46 3.69
CA ALA A 298 -7.85 13.61 5.14
C ALA A 298 -6.76 14.47 5.79
N GLY A 299 -5.49 14.22 5.47
CA GLY A 299 -4.36 15.02 5.95
C GLY A 299 -4.47 16.49 5.54
N ASN A 300 -4.90 16.79 4.31
CA ASN A 300 -5.19 18.16 3.87
C ASN A 300 -6.29 18.82 4.72
N ASN A 301 -7.35 18.07 5.04
CA ASN A 301 -8.44 18.57 5.89
C ASN A 301 -7.94 18.83 7.32
N PHE A 302 -7.14 17.93 7.89
CA PHE A 302 -6.59 18.11 9.24
C PHE A 302 -5.62 19.28 9.33
N LEU A 303 -4.75 19.45 8.31
CA LEU A 303 -3.85 20.60 8.19
C LEU A 303 -4.63 21.92 8.10
N GLN A 304 -5.73 21.95 7.32
CA GLN A 304 -6.59 23.14 7.25
C GLN A 304 -7.30 23.45 8.56
N GLN A 305 -7.72 22.43 9.31
CA GLN A 305 -8.41 22.58 10.59
C GLN A 305 -7.46 22.94 11.73
N ASN A 306 -6.20 22.46 11.71
CA ASN A 306 -5.25 22.60 12.80
C ASN A 306 -3.83 22.99 12.32
N PRO A 307 -3.66 24.12 11.61
CA PRO A 307 -2.42 24.47 10.91
C PRO A 307 -1.21 24.71 11.82
N THR A 308 -1.41 24.87 13.13
CA THR A 308 -0.34 25.04 14.12
C THR A 308 0.19 23.73 14.69
N SER A 309 -0.55 22.63 14.56
CA SER A 309 -0.20 21.31 15.11
C SER A 309 0.06 20.25 14.05
N TRP A 310 -0.30 20.54 12.80
CA TRP A 310 -0.06 19.68 11.64
C TRP A 310 0.94 20.34 10.70
N THR A 311 1.90 19.56 10.22
CA THR A 311 2.78 19.96 9.11
C THR A 311 2.37 19.24 7.83
N LYS A 312 3.11 19.44 6.74
CA LYS A 312 2.96 18.64 5.51
C LYS A 312 3.66 17.29 5.59
N ASP A 313 4.25 16.91 6.72
CA ASP A 313 5.06 15.68 6.80
C ASP A 313 4.25 14.41 6.59
N TYR A 314 2.93 14.44 6.78
CA TYR A 314 2.06 13.33 6.42
C TYR A 314 2.08 12.99 4.92
N GLN A 315 2.60 13.89 4.08
CA GLN A 315 2.76 13.68 2.64
C GLN A 315 4.07 12.97 2.29
N ASN A 316 5.01 12.80 3.23
CA ASN A 316 6.22 12.04 2.97
C ASN A 316 5.86 10.57 2.73
N HIS A 317 6.42 9.99 1.67
CA HIS A 317 6.07 8.64 1.24
C HIS A 317 6.43 7.58 2.28
N GLU A 318 7.51 7.77 3.05
CA GLU A 318 7.88 6.92 4.18
C GLU A 318 6.78 6.93 5.25
N VAL A 319 6.23 8.11 5.58
CA VAL A 319 5.13 8.22 6.57
C VAL A 319 3.88 7.48 6.09
N ILE A 320 3.48 7.68 4.83
CA ILE A 320 2.32 7.00 4.26
C ILE A 320 2.53 5.48 4.26
N LYS A 321 3.72 5.01 3.87
CA LYS A 321 4.08 3.60 3.92
C LYS A 321 3.98 3.07 5.35
N ALA A 322 4.63 3.72 6.33
CA ALA A 322 4.57 3.33 7.73
C ALA A 322 3.12 3.27 8.27
N ILE A 323 2.28 4.26 7.95
CA ILE A 323 0.87 4.28 8.37
C ILE A 323 0.09 3.10 7.79
N LEU A 324 0.23 2.81 6.50
CA LEU A 324 -0.49 1.72 5.85
C LEU A 324 -0.10 0.36 6.42
N LEU A 325 1.20 0.12 6.59
CA LEU A 325 1.73 -1.13 7.13
C LEU A 325 1.39 -1.31 8.61
N ASN A 326 1.49 -0.26 9.42
CA ASN A 326 1.16 -0.32 10.84
C ASN A 326 -0.33 -0.58 11.10
N SER A 327 -1.19 -0.04 10.24
CA SER A 327 -2.64 -0.13 10.39
C SER A 327 -3.27 -1.38 9.76
N ALA A 328 -2.47 -2.20 9.07
CA ALA A 328 -2.93 -3.44 8.45
C ALA A 328 -3.57 -4.39 9.47
N ASP A 329 -4.67 -5.03 9.07
CA ASP A 329 -5.30 -6.09 9.85
C ASP A 329 -4.42 -7.36 9.80
N LYS A 330 -4.26 -8.01 10.96
CA LYS A 330 -3.52 -9.27 11.14
C LYS A 330 -4.39 -10.31 11.85
N LEU A 331 -4.95 -9.91 12.99
CA LEU A 331 -5.78 -10.73 13.86
C LEU A 331 -7.06 -9.98 14.20
N LYS A 332 -8.20 -10.65 14.27
CA LYS A 332 -9.46 -10.01 14.62
C LYS A 332 -9.48 -9.67 16.10
N ASP A 333 -9.80 -8.43 16.43
CA ASP A 333 -10.04 -7.97 17.80
C ASP A 333 -11.40 -8.47 18.32
N ASN A 334 -11.45 -8.78 19.62
CA ASN A 334 -12.66 -9.28 20.28
C ASN A 334 -13.66 -8.17 20.65
N GLY A 335 -13.32 -6.91 20.36
CA GLY A 335 -14.07 -5.71 20.75
C GLY A 335 -13.55 -5.07 22.04
N ASP A 336 -12.48 -5.60 22.63
CA ASP A 336 -11.85 -5.10 23.86
C ASP A 336 -10.65 -4.18 23.58
N GLY A 337 -10.25 -4.03 22.31
CA GLY A 337 -9.13 -3.21 21.87
C GLY A 337 -7.76 -3.84 22.10
N ASN A 338 -7.68 -5.06 22.65
CA ASN A 338 -6.42 -5.70 23.00
C ASN A 338 -5.63 -6.14 21.75
N LEU A 339 -6.29 -6.33 20.61
CA LEU A 339 -5.70 -6.54 19.28
C LEU A 339 -5.87 -5.31 18.40
N LEU A 340 -5.78 -4.14 19.04
CA LEU A 340 -5.72 -2.82 18.40
C LEU A 340 -6.97 -2.46 17.60
N GLY A 341 -8.09 -3.18 17.76
CA GLY A 341 -9.32 -2.95 17.00
C GLY A 341 -9.23 -3.41 15.53
N MET A 342 -8.38 -4.40 15.24
CA MET A 342 -8.30 -5.03 13.92
C MET A 342 -9.59 -5.81 13.60
N THR A 343 -10.00 -5.85 12.34
CA THR A 343 -11.36 -6.30 11.99
C THR A 343 -11.45 -7.74 11.49
N ARG A 344 -10.32 -8.38 11.19
CA ARG A 344 -10.27 -9.74 10.63
C ARG A 344 -8.99 -10.48 11.00
N ASN A 345 -9.10 -11.80 10.99
CA ASN A 345 -7.94 -12.68 10.94
C ASN A 345 -7.45 -12.74 9.50
N VAL A 346 -6.15 -12.55 9.30
CA VAL A 346 -5.50 -12.73 8.00
C VAL A 346 -4.78 -14.07 7.98
N PHE A 347 -4.97 -14.81 6.91
CA PHE A 347 -4.46 -16.16 6.74
C PHE A 347 -3.54 -16.25 5.53
N THR A 348 -2.41 -16.92 5.70
CA THR A 348 -1.60 -17.43 4.60
C THR A 348 -2.37 -18.46 3.75
N GLN A 349 -1.81 -18.86 2.61
CA GLN A 349 -2.36 -19.92 1.76
C GLN A 349 -2.58 -21.23 2.55
N ASN A 350 -1.69 -21.51 3.52
CA ASN A 350 -1.73 -22.70 4.38
C ASN A 350 -2.56 -22.51 5.67
N ASN A 351 -3.40 -21.47 5.74
CA ASN A 351 -4.26 -21.15 6.89
C ASN A 351 -3.52 -20.78 8.19
N LYS A 352 -2.24 -20.44 8.12
CA LYS A 352 -1.50 -19.87 9.26
C LYS A 352 -1.80 -18.39 9.43
N THR A 353 -1.80 -17.91 10.67
CA THR A 353 -1.94 -16.49 11.03
C THR A 353 -0.59 -15.79 11.17
N TRP A 354 -0.61 -14.48 11.43
CA TRP A 354 0.60 -13.71 11.75
C TRP A 354 1.43 -14.33 12.88
N LEU A 355 0.79 -14.84 13.93
CA LEU A 355 1.49 -15.37 15.12
C LEU A 355 2.31 -16.64 14.82
N GLU A 356 2.12 -17.23 13.64
CA GLU A 356 2.81 -18.43 13.19
C GLU A 356 3.80 -18.12 12.04
N SER A 357 3.97 -16.84 11.69
CA SER A 357 4.92 -16.41 10.65
C SER A 357 6.35 -16.38 11.18
N ASP A 358 7.31 -16.46 10.27
CA ASP A 358 8.71 -16.20 10.58
C ASP A 358 8.94 -14.77 11.04
N ALA A 359 8.17 -13.81 10.51
CA ALA A 359 8.26 -12.42 10.93
C ALA A 359 7.85 -12.17 12.39
N TYR A 360 6.94 -12.99 12.93
CA TYR A 360 6.59 -12.93 14.35
C TYR A 360 7.65 -13.60 15.23
N LEU A 361 8.35 -14.61 14.71
CA LEU A 361 9.25 -15.46 15.47
C LEU A 361 10.73 -15.02 15.39
N ASN A 362 11.11 -14.25 14.38
CA ASN A 362 12.49 -13.84 14.14
C ASN A 362 12.57 -12.31 13.98
N PRO A 363 13.26 -11.60 14.90
CA PRO A 363 13.41 -10.14 14.83
C PRO A 363 14.23 -9.66 13.61
N GLU A 364 14.95 -10.52 12.91
CA GLU A 364 15.65 -10.16 11.66
C GLU A 364 14.74 -10.17 10.43
N ILE A 365 13.47 -10.58 10.56
CA ILE A 365 12.50 -10.68 9.47
C ILE A 365 11.29 -9.79 9.82
N PRO A 366 11.15 -8.60 9.21
CA PRO A 366 10.09 -7.66 9.59
C PRO A 366 8.75 -7.97 8.89
N LEU A 367 8.76 -8.73 7.80
CA LEU A 367 7.62 -8.97 6.94
C LEU A 367 7.38 -10.47 6.77
N ASP A 368 6.11 -10.90 6.82
CA ASP A 368 5.74 -12.25 6.43
C ASP A 368 5.86 -12.38 4.91
N MET A 369 6.39 -13.50 4.43
CA MET A 369 6.65 -13.68 3.01
C MET A 369 5.40 -13.61 2.13
N GLN A 370 4.22 -13.99 2.65
CA GLN A 370 2.97 -14.05 1.89
C GLN A 370 2.04 -12.87 2.12
N MET A 371 1.96 -12.36 3.35
CA MET A 371 1.03 -11.29 3.70
C MET A 371 1.71 -9.95 4.02
N GLY A 372 3.04 -9.87 4.00
CA GLY A 372 3.78 -8.65 4.31
C GLY A 372 3.57 -8.25 5.76
N THR A 373 2.90 -7.12 6.01
CA THR A 373 2.43 -6.71 7.36
C THR A 373 0.96 -7.07 7.65
N GLY A 374 0.25 -7.69 6.69
CA GLY A 374 -1.16 -8.05 6.81
C GLY A 374 -2.02 -7.42 5.72
N HIS A 375 -3.32 -7.31 5.98
CA HIS A 375 -4.31 -6.84 5.00
C HIS A 375 -4.64 -5.36 5.16
N LEU A 376 -4.67 -4.62 4.05
CA LEU A 376 -5.06 -3.21 4.00
C LEU A 376 -6.41 -2.98 4.71
N ASN A 377 -6.42 -1.99 5.60
CA ASN A 377 -7.63 -1.46 6.21
C ASN A 377 -7.56 0.08 6.23
N THR A 378 -8.27 0.72 5.31
CA THR A 378 -8.14 2.16 5.07
C THR A 378 -8.75 2.99 6.19
N MET A 379 -9.79 2.50 6.86
CA MET A 379 -10.35 3.18 8.03
C MET A 379 -9.37 3.15 9.22
N ARG A 380 -8.65 2.05 9.44
CA ARG A 380 -7.58 1.99 10.45
C ARG A 380 -6.43 2.93 10.09
N ALA A 381 -6.01 2.96 8.83
CA ALA A 381 -5.00 3.91 8.35
C ALA A 381 -5.42 5.37 8.55
N TYR A 382 -6.70 5.69 8.30
CA TYR A 382 -7.26 7.02 8.58
C TYR A 382 -7.22 7.36 10.07
N LYS A 383 -7.56 6.41 10.95
CA LYS A 383 -7.47 6.60 12.40
C LYS A 383 -6.03 6.84 12.85
N GLN A 384 -5.08 6.06 12.33
CA GLN A 384 -3.64 6.24 12.58
C GLN A 384 -3.17 7.64 12.18
N LEU A 385 -3.51 8.08 10.95
CA LEU A 385 -3.18 9.41 10.45
C LEU A 385 -3.78 10.51 11.35
N LYS A 386 -5.09 10.41 11.64
CA LYS A 386 -5.84 11.39 12.44
C LYS A 386 -5.26 11.59 13.84
N SER A 387 -4.65 10.56 14.43
CA SER A 387 -4.04 10.65 15.76
C SER A 387 -2.87 11.65 15.84
N GLY A 388 -2.32 12.05 14.69
CA GLY A 388 -1.42 13.19 14.59
C GLY A 388 0.06 12.84 14.59
N GLN A 389 0.83 13.84 14.18
CA GLN A 389 2.29 13.83 14.20
C GLN A 389 2.80 14.07 15.62
N TYR A 390 3.83 13.34 16.01
CA TYR A 390 4.58 13.59 17.25
C TYR A 390 6.07 13.73 16.96
N ASN A 391 6.86 14.09 17.96
CA ASN A 391 8.31 14.11 17.90
C ASN A 391 8.89 13.27 19.05
N TYR A 392 10.15 12.86 18.93
CA TYR A 392 10.86 12.05 19.94
C TYR A 392 11.36 12.86 21.14
N LYS A 393 11.23 14.20 21.13
CA LYS A 393 11.69 15.08 22.22
C LYS A 393 10.64 15.25 23.32
N GLU A 394 9.42 14.79 23.08
CA GLU A 394 8.27 14.92 23.98
C GLU A 394 7.62 13.55 24.21
N LYS A 395 6.79 13.46 25.26
CA LYS A 395 5.96 12.26 25.46
C LYS A 395 4.92 12.17 24.33
N VAL A 396 4.70 10.97 23.83
CA VAL A 396 3.82 10.70 22.69
C VAL A 396 2.55 9.96 23.11
N SER A 397 1.49 10.10 22.32
CA SER A 397 0.26 9.30 22.53
C SER A 397 0.48 7.82 22.24
N ASN A 398 -0.46 6.97 22.65
CA ASN A 398 -0.43 5.53 22.38
C ASN A 398 -0.68 5.17 20.90
N ILE A 399 -1.17 6.12 20.10
CA ILE A 399 -1.29 6.04 18.65
C ILE A 399 -0.76 7.34 18.04
N GLY A 400 0.08 7.23 17.03
CA GLY A 400 0.67 8.39 16.36
C GLY A 400 1.63 8.01 15.25
N TRP A 401 2.18 9.03 14.60
CA TRP A 401 3.21 8.86 13.58
C TRP A 401 4.24 9.99 13.66
N ASN A 402 5.40 9.82 13.04
CA ASN A 402 6.41 10.86 12.91
C ASN A 402 7.17 10.74 11.57
N TYR A 403 7.70 11.87 11.11
CA TYR A 403 8.78 11.96 10.12
C TYR A 403 9.98 12.66 10.78
N SER A 404 11.14 12.03 10.75
CA SER A 404 12.35 12.60 11.37
C SER A 404 13.59 12.19 10.62
N LYS A 405 14.71 12.83 10.96
CA LYS A 405 16.06 12.44 10.53
C LYS A 405 16.85 11.97 11.73
N ILE A 406 17.66 10.93 11.58
CA ILE A 406 18.53 10.39 12.62
C ILE A 406 19.98 10.36 12.15
N GLU A 407 20.92 10.66 13.05
CA GLU A 407 22.36 10.60 12.79
C GLU A 407 22.93 9.21 13.13
N ILE A 408 24.02 8.83 12.46
CA ILE A 408 24.69 7.54 12.70
C ILE A 408 25.10 7.38 14.16
N LYS A 409 24.83 6.21 14.75
CA LYS A 409 25.04 5.86 16.17
C LYS A 409 24.16 6.65 17.15
N ASP A 410 23.19 7.43 16.67
CA ASP A 410 22.18 8.05 17.52
C ASP A 410 20.95 7.14 17.69
N SER A 411 20.10 7.50 18.67
CA SER A 411 18.83 6.87 18.94
C SER A 411 17.74 7.89 19.24
N HIS A 412 16.56 7.70 18.65
CA HIS A 412 15.38 8.50 18.95
C HIS A 412 14.39 7.69 19.80
N ASP A 413 14.14 8.18 21.01
CA ASP A 413 13.27 7.53 22.01
C ASP A 413 11.91 8.24 22.09
N TYR A 414 10.85 7.55 21.68
CA TYR A 414 9.47 8.03 21.77
C TYR A 414 8.83 7.47 23.05
N MET A 415 8.83 8.30 24.09
CA MET A 415 8.27 7.96 25.40
C MET A 415 6.74 7.94 25.33
N ILE A 416 6.10 6.77 25.48
CA ILE A 416 4.64 6.70 25.45
C ILE A 416 4.07 7.29 26.75
N GLN A 417 3.19 8.28 26.63
CA GLN A 417 2.73 9.10 27.74
C GLN A 417 1.92 8.32 28.77
N LYS A 418 1.08 7.40 28.32
CA LYS A 418 0.20 6.60 29.17
C LYS A 418 0.74 5.18 29.28
N PRO A 419 0.61 4.53 30.45
CA PRO A 419 0.99 3.13 30.59
C PRO A 419 0.29 2.24 29.55
N LEU A 420 1.03 1.30 28.98
CA LEU A 420 0.45 0.27 28.11
C LEU A 420 -0.28 -0.76 28.94
N LYS A 421 -1.34 -1.37 28.39
CA LYS A 421 -2.17 -2.36 29.08
C LYS A 421 -1.55 -3.77 28.97
N ALA A 422 -1.46 -4.50 30.08
CA ALA A 422 -1.16 -5.93 30.06
C ALA A 422 -2.20 -6.72 29.23
N ASN A 423 -1.78 -7.85 28.66
CA ASN A 423 -2.61 -8.72 27.80
C ASN A 423 -3.18 -8.00 26.58
N SER A 424 -2.46 -7.01 26.06
CA SER A 424 -2.75 -6.35 24.80
C SER A 424 -1.58 -6.49 23.83
N TYR A 425 -1.69 -5.92 22.64
CA TYR A 425 -0.63 -5.84 21.65
C TYR A 425 -0.21 -4.40 21.38
N ILE A 426 0.97 -4.26 20.80
CA ILE A 426 1.44 -3.05 20.15
C ILE A 426 1.88 -3.38 18.73
N SER A 427 1.58 -2.46 17.81
CA SER A 427 2.08 -2.47 16.44
C SER A 427 2.96 -1.24 16.24
N ILE A 428 4.14 -1.42 15.66
CA ILE A 428 5.06 -0.33 15.33
C ILE A 428 5.67 -0.62 13.96
N THR A 429 5.67 0.38 13.07
CA THR A 429 6.34 0.27 11.77
C THR A 429 7.26 1.45 11.55
N LEU A 430 8.51 1.16 11.21
CA LEU A 430 9.53 2.10 10.79
C LEU A 430 9.83 1.86 9.30
N THR A 431 9.99 2.93 8.53
CA THR A 431 10.33 2.84 7.10
C THR A 431 11.32 3.93 6.74
N TRP A 432 12.27 3.61 5.88
CA TRP A 432 13.23 4.58 5.33
C TRP A 432 13.59 4.19 3.89
N ASP A 433 14.43 4.98 3.25
CA ASP A 433 14.80 4.77 1.86
C ASP A 433 16.17 4.12 1.71
N ARG A 434 16.26 3.19 0.76
CA ARG A 434 17.52 2.90 0.06
C ARG A 434 17.95 4.12 -0.74
N LEU A 435 19.25 4.45 -0.72
CA LEU A 435 19.78 5.54 -1.53
C LEU A 435 20.20 5.06 -2.92
N VAL A 436 19.52 5.60 -3.93
CA VAL A 436 19.88 5.48 -5.34
C VAL A 436 20.03 6.89 -5.92
N GLU A 437 21.06 7.09 -6.73
CA GLU A 437 21.34 8.34 -7.46
C GLU A 437 21.26 8.11 -8.96
N LEU A 438 20.72 9.09 -9.69
CA LEU A 438 20.73 9.11 -11.15
C LEU A 438 22.14 9.45 -11.63
N ASN A 439 22.68 8.66 -12.56
CA ASN A 439 23.86 9.04 -13.33
C ASN A 439 23.42 9.89 -14.52
N ASP A 440 23.13 11.15 -14.21
CA ASP A 440 22.58 12.15 -15.12
C ASP A 440 23.68 12.71 -16.04
N GLN A 441 23.62 12.36 -17.33
CA GLN A 441 24.64 12.70 -18.31
C GLN A 441 24.51 14.14 -18.81
N ASN A 442 23.32 14.72 -18.76
CA ASN A 442 23.04 16.06 -19.30
C ASN A 442 22.76 17.12 -18.22
N ASN A 443 22.74 16.71 -16.94
CA ASN A 443 22.52 17.53 -15.74
C ASN A 443 21.13 18.19 -15.67
N ASN A 444 20.09 17.57 -16.25
CA ASN A 444 18.71 18.07 -16.18
C ASN A 444 17.93 17.58 -14.93
N GLN A 445 18.52 16.70 -14.11
CA GLN A 445 17.95 16.04 -12.93
C GLN A 445 16.77 15.10 -13.24
N GLU A 446 16.63 14.69 -14.49
CA GLU A 446 15.56 13.87 -15.02
C GLU A 446 16.18 12.68 -15.76
N TYR A 447 15.66 11.47 -15.52
CA TYR A 447 16.08 10.29 -16.25
C TYR A 447 15.82 10.42 -17.75
N ASP A 448 16.86 10.20 -18.55
CA ASP A 448 16.81 10.04 -20.00
C ASP A 448 17.14 8.61 -20.42
N ILE A 449 16.58 8.16 -21.56
CA ILE A 449 16.88 6.83 -22.09
C ILE A 449 18.39 6.72 -22.38
N GLY A 450 19.01 5.67 -21.86
CA GLY A 450 20.45 5.42 -21.94
C GLY A 450 21.21 5.79 -20.67
N GLU A 451 20.57 6.53 -19.75
CA GLU A 451 21.10 6.75 -18.42
C GLU A 451 20.88 5.53 -17.52
N ASN A 452 21.60 5.53 -16.40
CA ASN A 452 21.59 4.45 -15.42
C ASN A 452 21.60 5.03 -14.01
N PHE A 453 21.50 4.15 -13.02
CA PHE A 453 21.49 4.52 -11.62
C PHE A 453 22.72 3.98 -10.88
N ILE A 454 23.13 4.71 -9.86
CA ILE A 454 24.18 4.32 -8.92
C ILE A 454 23.51 3.94 -7.61
N ASN A 455 23.47 2.64 -7.31
CA ASN A 455 23.05 2.14 -6.00
C ASN A 455 24.11 2.52 -4.95
N LYS A 456 23.76 3.41 -4.01
CA LYS A 456 24.61 3.80 -2.87
C LYS A 456 24.40 2.90 -1.65
N GLY A 457 23.49 1.93 -1.74
CA GLY A 457 23.18 0.98 -0.68
C GLY A 457 22.11 1.47 0.28
N LEU A 458 21.91 0.67 1.34
CA LEU A 458 20.87 0.85 2.34
C LEU A 458 21.49 1.06 3.71
N ASN A 459 21.29 2.23 4.30
CA ASN A 459 21.58 2.45 5.71
C ASN A 459 20.74 1.51 6.59
N ASN A 460 21.28 1.07 7.74
CA ASN A 460 20.58 0.14 8.61
C ASN A 460 20.00 0.83 9.85
N LEU A 461 18.67 0.81 9.98
CA LEU A 461 17.95 1.31 11.15
C LEU A 461 17.30 0.14 11.88
N ASP A 462 17.40 0.14 13.20
CA ASP A 462 16.81 -0.89 14.06
C ASP A 462 15.64 -0.29 14.86
N LEU A 463 14.64 -1.12 15.18
CA LEU A 463 13.44 -0.75 15.93
C LEU A 463 13.31 -1.61 17.19
N GLU A 464 13.12 -0.97 18.34
CA GLU A 464 13.00 -1.63 19.64
C GLU A 464 11.80 -1.09 20.42
N LEU A 465 11.08 -1.99 21.11
CA LEU A 465 10.16 -1.63 22.19
C LEU A 465 10.84 -1.91 23.52
N ILE A 466 10.88 -0.90 24.39
CA ILE A 466 11.57 -0.97 25.68
C ILE A 466 10.58 -0.71 26.80
N SER A 467 10.54 -1.61 27.80
CA SER A 467 9.87 -1.34 29.07
C SER A 467 10.80 -0.54 29.98
N ASN A 468 10.23 0.43 30.70
CA ASN A 468 10.94 1.27 31.68
C ASN A 468 10.48 1.02 33.12
N ASN A 469 9.66 -0.01 33.37
CA ASN A 469 9.06 -0.26 34.69
C ASN A 469 10.09 -0.52 35.79
N ASN A 470 11.14 -1.28 35.48
CA ASN A 470 12.18 -1.71 36.42
C ASN A 470 13.56 -1.60 35.75
N GLY A 471 13.84 -0.44 35.16
CA GLY A 471 14.99 -0.22 34.26
C GLY A 471 14.66 -0.57 32.81
N GLU A 472 15.54 -0.16 31.89
CA GLU A 472 15.35 -0.41 30.46
C GLU A 472 15.49 -1.90 30.12
N LYS A 473 14.42 -2.49 29.59
CA LYS A 473 14.43 -3.87 29.08
C LYS A 473 13.80 -3.90 27.69
N ILE A 474 14.52 -4.42 26.69
CA ILE A 474 13.98 -4.68 25.36
C ILE A 474 12.95 -5.81 25.47
N ILE A 475 11.73 -5.54 25.02
CA ILE A 475 10.58 -6.45 25.07
C ILE A 475 10.39 -7.15 23.73
N CYS A 476 10.53 -6.40 22.65
CA CYS A 476 10.55 -6.92 21.29
C CYS A 476 11.35 -5.97 20.39
N SER A 477 11.89 -6.50 19.31
CA SER A 477 12.71 -5.75 18.36
C SER A 477 12.50 -6.24 16.95
N SER A 478 12.88 -5.41 15.99
CA SER A 478 12.96 -5.70 14.57
C SER A 478 14.26 -5.05 14.07
N VAL A 479 15.18 -5.87 13.55
CA VAL A 479 16.60 -5.55 13.34
C VAL A 479 17.14 -6.12 12.01
N SER A 480 16.30 -6.21 10.98
CA SER A 480 16.70 -6.67 9.65
C SER A 480 17.95 -5.97 9.17
N LYS A 481 18.81 -6.68 8.43
CA LYS A 481 20.00 -6.11 7.80
C LYS A 481 19.80 -5.80 6.32
N VAL A 482 18.63 -6.15 5.78
CA VAL A 482 18.38 -6.17 4.33
C VAL A 482 17.08 -5.49 3.93
N ASP A 483 16.20 -5.15 4.87
CA ASP A 483 14.93 -4.47 4.59
C ASP A 483 15.04 -2.98 4.93
N SER A 484 14.33 -2.14 4.20
CA SER A 484 14.14 -0.71 4.50
C SER A 484 12.89 -0.45 5.36
N VAL A 485 12.44 -1.49 6.05
CA VAL A 485 11.25 -1.52 6.89
C VAL A 485 11.59 -2.35 8.12
N GLU A 486 11.26 -1.84 9.29
CA GLU A 486 11.16 -2.63 10.52
C GLU A 486 9.72 -2.66 10.99
N HIS A 487 9.24 -3.82 11.43
CA HIS A 487 7.86 -3.97 11.88
C HIS A 487 7.77 -4.88 13.10
N ILE A 488 7.10 -4.38 14.13
CA ILE A 488 6.83 -5.07 15.36
C ILE A 488 5.33 -5.24 15.50
N PHE A 489 4.89 -6.47 15.79
CA PHE A 489 3.56 -6.76 16.34
C PHE A 489 3.72 -7.77 17.48
N CYS A 490 3.80 -7.27 18.72
CA CYS A 490 4.20 -8.07 19.87
C CYS A 490 3.28 -7.86 21.08
N PRO A 491 3.13 -8.86 21.97
CA PRO A 491 2.28 -8.75 23.15
C PRO A 491 2.91 -7.88 24.25
N ILE A 492 2.05 -7.21 25.02
CA ILE A 492 2.40 -6.48 26.24
C ILE A 492 2.05 -7.34 27.45
N SER A 493 3.06 -7.89 28.12
CA SER A 493 2.87 -8.81 29.24
C SER A 493 2.49 -8.11 30.55
N GLU A 494 2.95 -6.89 30.75
CA GLU A 494 2.80 -6.15 32.02
C GLU A 494 2.28 -4.74 31.74
N THR A 495 1.40 -4.23 32.60
CA THR A 495 0.95 -2.84 32.51
C THR A 495 2.09 -1.94 32.98
N GLY A 496 2.41 -0.89 32.23
CA GLY A 496 3.42 0.05 32.68
C GLY A 496 3.96 0.98 31.61
N GLU A 497 5.11 1.61 31.88
CA GLU A 497 5.74 2.59 31.03
C GLU A 497 6.63 1.93 29.96
N TYR A 498 6.45 2.36 28.72
CA TYR A 498 7.19 1.85 27.57
C TYR A 498 7.66 3.01 26.69
N LYS A 499 8.70 2.76 25.91
CA LYS A 499 9.17 3.64 24.84
C LYS A 499 9.48 2.86 23.58
N ILE A 500 9.35 3.55 22.46
CA ILE A 500 9.77 3.06 21.15
C ILE A 500 11.12 3.68 20.85
N ARG A 501 12.11 2.88 20.47
CA ARG A 501 13.45 3.35 20.14
C ARG A 501 13.76 3.04 18.68
N VAL A 502 14.15 4.07 17.93
CA VAL A 502 14.71 3.95 16.57
C VAL A 502 16.20 4.21 16.66
N LYS A 503 17.04 3.33 16.10
CA LYS A 503 18.51 3.44 16.15
C LYS A 503 19.11 3.39 14.77
N PHE A 504 20.08 4.24 14.49
CA PHE A 504 20.86 4.13 13.26
C PHE A 504 22.15 3.34 13.54
N THR A 505 22.16 2.06 13.17
CA THR A 505 23.17 1.10 13.63
C THR A 505 24.34 0.92 12.67
N ASN A 506 24.10 1.00 11.35
CA ASN A 506 25.16 0.86 10.35
C ASN A 506 24.98 1.82 9.17
N GLN A 507 25.98 2.67 8.93
CA GLN A 507 26.02 3.59 7.79
C GLN A 507 26.61 2.90 6.57
N VAL A 508 25.86 2.91 5.47
CA VAL A 508 26.31 2.44 4.15
C VAL A 508 26.56 3.62 3.21
N HIS A 509 25.78 4.71 3.34
CA HIS A 509 25.96 5.93 2.55
C HIS A 509 26.18 7.17 3.43
N GLN A 510 25.15 8.00 3.57
CA GLN A 510 25.18 9.27 4.31
C GLN A 510 25.00 9.02 5.80
N GLY A 511 25.65 9.82 6.64
CA GLY A 511 25.58 9.72 8.11
C GLY A 511 24.28 10.25 8.72
N ILE A 512 23.29 10.60 7.90
CA ILE A 512 21.94 11.04 8.29
C ILE A 512 20.93 10.26 7.47
N GLN A 513 19.87 9.76 8.10
CA GLN A 513 18.78 9.03 7.45
C GLN A 513 17.42 9.63 7.82
N SER A 514 16.62 10.01 6.83
CA SER A 514 15.19 10.29 7.02
C SER A 514 14.42 8.99 7.22
N TYR A 515 13.38 9.02 8.07
CA TYR A 515 12.49 7.89 8.28
C TYR A 515 11.07 8.33 8.62
N GLY A 516 10.11 7.46 8.29
CA GLY A 516 8.73 7.49 8.74
C GLY A 516 8.50 6.45 9.85
N LEU A 517 7.74 6.81 10.87
CA LEU A 517 7.37 5.92 11.98
C LEU A 517 5.86 6.00 12.24
N ALA A 518 5.21 4.87 12.49
CA ALA A 518 3.83 4.80 12.95
C ALA A 518 3.69 3.74 14.05
N TRP A 519 2.88 4.02 15.07
CA TRP A 519 2.62 3.07 16.16
C TRP A 519 1.18 3.10 16.63
N GLN A 520 0.72 1.98 17.18
CA GLN A 520 -0.56 1.87 17.86
C GLN A 520 -0.45 0.85 19.00
N SER A 521 -0.91 1.24 20.18
CA SER A 521 -0.95 0.42 21.39
C SER A 521 -2.24 0.65 22.17
N GLN A 522 -2.57 -0.26 23.09
CA GLN A 522 -3.67 -0.12 24.02
C GLN A 522 -3.19 0.44 25.36
N VAL A 523 -3.88 1.44 25.90
CA VAL A 523 -3.54 2.04 27.20
C VAL A 523 -4.17 1.27 28.36
N GLY A 524 -3.41 1.11 29.44
CA GLY A 524 -3.90 0.66 30.73
C GLY A 524 -4.72 1.78 31.38
N LEU A 525 -5.78 1.39 32.12
CA LEU A 525 -6.52 2.32 32.97
C LEU A 525 -5.70 2.72 34.19
#